data_AF-A0A524PUA3-F1
#
_entry.id   AF-A0A524PUA3-F1
#
_cell.length_a   1.000
_cell.length_b   1.000
_cell.length_c   1.000
_cell.angle_alpha   90.00
_cell.angle_beta   90.00
_cell.angle_gamma   90.00
#
_symmetry.space_group_name_H-M   'P 1'
#
loop_
_entity.id
_entity.type
_entity.pdbx_description
1 polymer ?
#
loop_
_entity_poly.entity_id
_entity_poly.type
_entity_poly.pdbx_seq_one_letter_code
_entity_poly.pdbx_strand_id
1 'polypeptide(L)'
;MNIYRIIDILFVIFHTSLIIFNLFGWIWRRTRLWNLGTLVLTASSWLFLGLIIGSIGYCPFTDWHFRVLERLGETDLPVSYIKYLTDRIAGIDIKESIIDKIVLWCLLGAIVISFLLNLRDWFRRRV
;
A
#
# COMPACT_ATOMS: atom_id res chain seq x y z
N MET A 1 12.04 23.70 7.68
CA MET A 1 12.05 22.50 8.56
C MET A 1 10.65 21.96 8.90
N ASN A 2 9.66 22.81 9.22
CA ASN A 2 8.38 22.31 9.76
C ASN A 2 7.43 21.68 8.72
N ILE A 3 7.39 22.19 7.49
CA ILE A 3 6.44 21.71 6.48
C ILE A 3 6.75 20.28 6.01
N TYR A 4 8.02 19.94 5.83
CA TYR A 4 8.43 18.61 5.39
C TYR A 4 8.14 17.54 6.45
N ARG A 5 8.25 17.86 7.75
CA ARG A 5 7.84 16.95 8.84
C ARG A 5 6.33 16.71 8.86
N ILE A 6 5.53 17.73 8.58
CA ILE A 6 4.07 17.57 8.46
C ILE A 6 3.74 16.66 7.28
N ILE A 7 4.43 16.84 6.15
CA ILE A 7 4.26 16.02 4.94
C ILE A 7 4.67 14.56 5.22
N ASP A 8 5.79 14.34 5.91
CA ASP A 8 6.23 13.01 6.35
C ASP A 8 5.16 12.30 7.19
N ILE A 9 4.68 12.94 8.26
CA ILE A 9 3.63 12.37 9.13
C ILE A 9 2.35 12.10 8.33
N LEU A 10 1.95 13.01 7.44
CA LEU A 10 0.81 12.82 6.55
C LEU A 10 0.97 11.59 5.66
N PHE A 11 2.14 11.39 5.05
CA PHE A 11 2.40 10.22 4.21
C PHE A 11 2.42 8.93 5.01
N VAL A 12 3.00 8.93 6.22
CA VAL A 12 2.96 7.77 7.12
C VAL A 12 1.52 7.40 7.47
N ILE A 13 0.72 8.37 7.91
CA ILE A 13 -0.69 8.15 8.27
C ILE A 13 -1.50 7.69 7.05
N PHE A 14 -1.33 8.35 5.90
CA PHE A 14 -2.03 8.04 4.67
C PHE A 14 -1.74 6.62 4.20
N HIS A 15 -0.47 6.24 4.09
CA HIS A 15 -0.10 4.90 3.65
C HIS A 15 -0.54 3.82 4.64
N THR A 16 -0.37 4.05 5.95
CA THR A 16 -0.81 3.10 6.97
C THR A 16 -2.33 2.89 6.91
N SER A 17 -3.08 3.98 6.75
CA SER A 17 -4.54 3.93 6.60
C SER A 17 -4.94 3.20 5.32
N LEU A 18 -4.22 3.43 4.21
CA LEU A 18 -4.47 2.76 2.93
C LEU A 18 -4.18 1.25 3.00
N ILE A 19 -3.11 0.84 3.71
CA ILE A 19 -2.79 -0.58 3.95
C ILE A 19 -3.90 -1.24 4.77
N ILE A 20 -4.29 -0.64 5.90
CA ILE A 20 -5.38 -1.15 6.74
C ILE A 20 -6.69 -1.23 5.95
N PHE A 21 -7.00 -0.19 5.17
CA PHE A 21 -8.18 -0.17 4.34
C PHE A 21 -8.15 -1.26 3.27
N ASN A 22 -7.04 -1.46 2.55
CA ASN A 22 -6.93 -2.55 1.58
C ASN A 22 -7.06 -3.95 2.23
N LEU A 23 -6.55 -4.12 3.45
CA LEU A 23 -6.58 -5.41 4.17
C LEU A 23 -7.94 -5.73 4.79
N PHE A 24 -8.72 -4.73 5.21
CA PHE A 24 -9.95 -4.95 5.99
C PHE A 24 -11.20 -4.27 5.38
N GLY A 25 -11.05 -3.44 4.36
CA GLY A 25 -12.11 -2.66 3.73
C GLY A 25 -13.15 -3.50 3.00
N TRP A 26 -12.86 -4.77 2.72
CA TRP A 26 -13.81 -5.74 2.16
C TRP A 26 -14.83 -6.27 3.19
N ILE A 27 -14.57 -6.12 4.49
CA ILE A 27 -15.46 -6.61 5.56
C ILE A 27 -16.83 -5.94 5.44
N TRP A 28 -16.86 -4.61 5.28
CA TRP A 28 -18.10 -3.84 5.25
C TRP A 28 -18.71 -3.77 3.86
N ARG A 29 -20.00 -4.13 3.75
CA ARG A 29 -20.70 -4.22 2.45
C ARG A 29 -20.71 -2.91 1.65
N ARG A 30 -20.77 -1.76 2.34
CA ARG A 30 -20.77 -0.42 1.71
C ARG A 30 -19.40 -0.01 1.17
N THR A 31 -18.31 -0.50 1.77
CA THR A 31 -16.94 -0.14 1.37
C THR A 31 -16.33 -1.14 0.41
N ARG A 32 -16.94 -2.30 0.16
CA ARG A 32 -16.43 -3.35 -0.75
C ARG A 32 -16.06 -2.85 -2.15
N LEU A 33 -16.89 -1.99 -2.75
CA LEU A 33 -16.60 -1.44 -4.07
C LEU A 33 -15.41 -0.48 -4.03
N TRP A 34 -15.38 0.38 -3.01
CA TRP A 34 -14.27 1.30 -2.77
C TRP A 34 -12.96 0.56 -2.49
N ASN A 35 -13.00 -0.49 -1.67
CA ASN A 35 -11.88 -1.38 -1.38
C ASN A 35 -11.37 -2.09 -2.64
N LEU A 36 -12.26 -2.58 -3.50
CA LEU A 36 -11.84 -3.15 -4.78
C LEU A 36 -11.19 -2.09 -5.67
N GLY A 37 -11.74 -0.88 -5.71
CA GLY A 37 -11.15 0.25 -6.44
C GLY A 37 -9.74 0.61 -5.95
N THR A 38 -9.52 0.70 -4.63
CA THR A 38 -8.19 1.00 -4.06
C THR A 38 -7.20 -0.14 -4.27
N LEU A 39 -7.64 -1.39 -4.16
CA LEU A 39 -6.80 -2.56 -4.45
C LEU A 39 -6.38 -2.60 -5.92
N VAL A 40 -7.32 -2.36 -6.85
CA VAL A 40 -7.01 -2.29 -8.28
C VAL A 40 -6.06 -1.13 -8.56
N LEU A 41 -6.29 0.05 -8.00
CA LEU A 41 -5.38 1.19 -8.16
C LEU A 41 -3.97 0.86 -7.65
N THR A 42 -3.86 0.22 -6.49
CA THR A 42 -2.59 -0.21 -5.89
C THR A 42 -1.89 -1.24 -6.79
N ALA A 43 -2.61 -2.27 -7.24
CA ALA A 43 -2.09 -3.29 -8.15
C ALA A 43 -1.69 -2.70 -9.51
N SER A 44 -2.47 -1.76 -10.04
CA SER A 44 -2.16 -1.04 -11.27
C SER A 44 -0.91 -0.19 -11.10
N SER A 45 -0.70 0.51 -9.97
CA SER A 45 0.56 1.20 -9.73
C SER A 45 1.74 0.23 -9.69
N TRP A 46 1.59 -0.89 -8.98
CA TRP A 46 2.65 -1.89 -8.82
C TRP A 46 3.03 -2.60 -10.11
N LEU A 47 2.04 -2.91 -10.97
CA LEU A 47 2.24 -3.61 -12.23
C LEU A 47 2.55 -2.65 -13.37
N PHE A 48 1.74 -1.60 -13.57
CA PHE A 48 1.88 -0.71 -14.71
C PHE A 48 3.08 0.21 -14.57
N LEU A 49 3.19 0.95 -13.45
CA LEU A 49 4.37 1.78 -13.22
C LEU A 49 5.60 0.94 -12.90
N GLY A 50 5.42 -0.19 -12.22
CA GLY A 50 6.53 -1.11 -11.96
C GLY A 50 7.14 -1.68 -13.24
N LEU A 51 6.34 -1.97 -14.27
CA LEU A 51 6.85 -2.38 -15.59
C LEU A 51 7.54 -1.23 -16.34
N ILE A 52 7.05 0.01 -16.21
CA ILE A 52 7.65 1.19 -16.86
C ILE A 52 9.00 1.54 -16.23
N ILE A 53 9.10 1.46 -14.90
CA ILE A 53 10.29 1.86 -14.13
C ILE A 53 11.24 0.67 -13.91
N GLY A 54 10.78 -0.55 -14.18
CA GLY A 54 11.54 -1.79 -13.99
C GLY A 54 11.60 -2.28 -12.53
N SER A 55 10.83 -1.67 -11.62
CA SER A 55 10.79 -2.01 -10.20
C SER A 55 9.41 -2.57 -9.82
N ILE A 56 9.34 -3.87 -9.54
CA ILE A 56 8.10 -4.52 -9.12
C ILE A 56 7.66 -3.92 -7.79
N GLY A 57 6.41 -3.44 -7.71
CA GLY A 57 5.86 -2.88 -6.48
C GLY A 57 6.04 -1.37 -6.32
N TYR A 58 6.41 -0.67 -7.39
CA TYR A 58 6.57 0.79 -7.35
C TYR A 58 5.25 1.51 -7.02
N CYS A 59 5.33 2.50 -6.12
CA CYS A 59 4.25 3.41 -5.78
C CYS A 59 4.73 4.87 -5.92
N PRO A 60 4.05 5.73 -6.70
CA PRO A 60 4.46 7.12 -6.87
C PRO A 60 4.41 7.92 -5.57
N PHE A 61 3.54 7.54 -4.62
CA PHE A 61 3.46 8.17 -3.31
C PHE A 61 4.65 7.81 -2.42
N THR A 62 5.19 6.59 -2.54
CA THR A 62 6.42 6.18 -1.86
C THR A 62 7.60 7.00 -2.35
N ASP A 63 7.76 7.09 -3.67
CA ASP A 63 8.85 7.85 -4.29
C ASP A 63 8.83 9.31 -3.84
N TRP A 64 7.66 9.94 -3.89
CA TRP A 64 7.50 11.30 -3.41
C TRP A 64 7.83 11.42 -1.91
N HIS A 65 7.37 10.48 -1.10
CA HIS A 65 7.68 10.50 0.34
C HIS A 65 9.18 10.37 0.61
N PHE A 66 9.89 9.47 -0.10
CA PHE A 66 11.34 9.34 0.02
C PHE A 66 12.07 10.62 -0.37
N ARG A 67 11.63 11.32 -1.43
CA ARG A 67 12.20 12.64 -1.79
C ARG A 67 11.96 13.71 -0.72
N VAL A 68 10.88 13.60 0.06
CA VAL A 68 10.63 14.49 1.21
C VAL A 68 11.57 14.14 2.38
N LEU A 69 11.80 12.85 2.64
CA LEU A 69 12.72 12.38 3.67
C LEU A 69 14.18 12.73 3.36
N GLU A 70 14.61 12.59 2.11
CA GLU A 70 15.93 13.06 1.66
C GLU A 70 16.12 14.56 1.93
N ARG A 71 15.09 15.38 1.68
CA ARG A 71 15.10 16.82 1.98
C ARG A 71 15.10 17.13 3.47
N LEU A 72 14.68 16.18 4.31
CA LEU A 72 14.79 16.27 5.77
C LEU A 72 16.18 15.85 6.28
N GLY A 73 17.04 15.33 5.41
CA GLY A 73 18.37 14.85 5.74
C GLY A 73 18.42 13.39 6.17
N GLU A 74 17.34 12.62 5.97
CA GLU A 74 17.35 11.18 6.20
C GLU A 74 18.19 10.49 5.12
N THR A 75 19.14 9.67 5.55
CA THR A 75 20.04 8.88 4.70
C THR A 75 19.88 7.40 5.01
N ASP A 76 20.21 6.51 4.08
CA ASP A 76 20.07 5.05 4.23
C ASP A 76 18.60 4.56 4.28
N LEU A 77 17.75 5.17 3.44
CA LEU A 77 16.36 4.73 3.28
C LEU A 77 16.31 3.38 2.55
N PRO A 78 15.54 2.39 3.06
CA PRO A 78 15.40 1.10 2.39
C PRO A 78 14.62 1.27 1.09
N VAL A 79 14.86 0.38 0.13
CA VAL A 79 14.19 0.41 -1.18
C VAL A 79 12.69 0.14 -1.02
N SER A 80 12.32 -0.73 -0.06
CA SER A 80 10.94 -1.07 0.24
C SER A 80 10.30 -0.09 1.24
N TYR A 81 9.18 0.52 0.86
CA TYR A 81 8.45 1.42 1.76
C TYR A 81 7.90 0.72 3.00
N ILE A 82 7.45 -0.52 2.86
CA ILE A 82 6.89 -1.27 3.98
C ILE A 82 8.01 -1.67 4.95
N LYS A 83 9.22 -1.91 4.44
CA LYS A 83 10.42 -2.03 5.27
C LYS A 83 10.65 -0.76 6.08
N TYR A 84 10.72 0.39 5.42
CA TYR A 84 10.84 1.69 6.10
C TYR A 84 9.79 1.87 7.20
N LEU A 85 8.52 1.59 6.89
CA LEU A 85 7.41 1.72 7.83
C LEU A 85 7.53 0.72 9.00
N THR A 86 7.95 -0.52 8.72
CA THR A 86 8.11 -1.56 9.75
C THR A 86 9.28 -1.24 10.67
N ASP A 87 10.42 -0.82 10.12
CA ASP A 87 11.58 -0.42 10.91
C ASP A 87 11.25 0.80 11.77
N ARG A 88 10.53 1.79 11.21
CA ARG A 88 10.14 3.01 11.93
C ARG A 88 9.07 2.81 12.99
N ILE A 89 8.05 1.98 12.74
CA ILE A 89 6.93 1.75 13.67
C ILE A 89 7.25 0.64 14.67
N ALA A 90 7.78 -0.49 14.19
CA ALA A 90 7.98 -1.68 15.00
C ALA A 90 9.43 -1.84 15.51
N GLY A 91 10.40 -1.18 14.89
CA GLY A 91 11.82 -1.31 15.26
C GLY A 91 12.42 -2.68 14.94
N ILE A 92 11.80 -3.45 14.02
CA ILE A 92 12.20 -4.82 13.70
C ILE A 92 12.90 -4.86 12.35
N ASP A 93 14.18 -5.24 12.35
CA ASP A 93 14.95 -5.40 11.11
C ASP A 93 14.63 -6.73 10.39
N ILE A 94 13.55 -6.73 9.61
CA ILE A 94 13.18 -7.85 8.73
C ILE A 94 13.75 -7.62 7.32
N LYS A 95 14.32 -8.65 6.68
CA LYS A 95 14.82 -8.54 5.30
C LYS A 95 13.74 -8.03 4.33
N GLU A 96 14.09 -7.06 3.49
CA GLU A 96 13.20 -6.44 2.49
C GLU A 96 12.48 -7.47 1.61
N SER A 97 13.22 -8.47 1.11
CA SER A 97 12.66 -9.51 0.23
C SER A 97 11.58 -10.38 0.89
N ILE A 98 11.56 -10.47 2.23
CA ILE A 98 10.51 -11.19 2.97
C ILE A 98 9.28 -10.28 3.07
N ILE A 99 9.48 -9.02 3.43
CA ILE A 99 8.41 -8.02 3.52
C ILE A 99 7.69 -7.90 2.18
N ASP A 100 8.42 -7.76 1.08
CA ASP A 100 7.83 -7.57 -0.24
C ASP A 100 6.98 -8.78 -0.66
N LYS A 101 7.43 -10.00 -0.35
CA LYS A 101 6.64 -11.22 -0.57
C LYS A 101 5.37 -11.23 0.27
N ILE A 102 5.45 -10.88 1.55
CA ILE A 102 4.28 -10.82 2.43
C ILE A 102 3.26 -9.81 1.88
N VAL A 103 3.71 -8.60 1.54
CA VAL A 103 2.85 -7.54 1.02
C VAL A 103 2.19 -7.97 -0.30
N LEU A 104 2.94 -8.61 -1.20
CA LEU A 104 2.41 -9.14 -2.45
C LEU A 104 1.31 -10.18 -2.21
N TRP A 105 1.57 -11.18 -1.35
CA TRP A 105 0.58 -12.22 -1.04
C TRP A 105 -0.65 -11.66 -0.33
N CYS A 106 -0.48 -10.70 0.58
CA CYS A 106 -1.58 -9.99 1.22
C CYS A 106 -2.42 -9.21 0.21
N LEU A 107 -1.79 -8.50 -0.72
CA LEU A 107 -2.48 -7.75 -1.78
C LEU A 107 -3.28 -8.70 -2.69
N LEU A 108 -2.67 -9.79 -3.15
CA LEU A 108 -3.35 -10.80 -3.98
C LEU A 108 -4.53 -11.44 -3.24
N GLY A 109 -4.33 -11.84 -1.98
CA GLY A 109 -5.39 -12.39 -1.14
C GLY A 109 -6.55 -11.42 -0.95
N ALA A 110 -6.26 -10.15 -0.66
CA ALA A 110 -7.26 -9.10 -0.51
C ALA A 110 -8.04 -8.83 -1.81
N ILE A 111 -7.37 -8.83 -2.97
CA ILE A 111 -8.02 -8.71 -4.29
C ILE A 111 -8.98 -9.87 -4.52
N VAL A 112 -8.55 -11.11 -4.30
CA VAL A 112 -9.39 -12.31 -4.51
C VAL A 112 -10.61 -12.27 -3.58
N ILE A 113 -10.42 -12.00 -2.28
CA ILE A 113 -11.52 -11.93 -1.31
C ILE A 113 -12.49 -10.81 -1.68
N SER A 114 -11.97 -9.61 -1.96
CA SER A 114 -12.79 -8.45 -2.33
C SER A 114 -13.58 -8.72 -3.60
N PHE A 115 -12.96 -9.33 -4.61
CA PHE A 115 -13.61 -9.69 -5.88
C PHE A 115 -14.72 -10.73 -5.68
N LEU A 116 -14.45 -11.82 -4.95
CA LEU A 116 -15.45 -12.87 -4.68
C LEU A 116 -16.65 -12.33 -3.90
N LEU A 117 -16.43 -11.45 -2.91
CA LEU A 117 -17.50 -10.85 -2.13
C LEU A 117 -18.36 -9.88 -2.96
N ASN A 118 -17.73 -9.07 -3.82
CA ASN A 118 -18.46 -8.20 -4.74
C ASN A 118 -19.28 -9.02 -5.75
N LEU A 119 -18.69 -10.09 -6.30
CA LEU A 119 -19.38 -10.99 -7.24
C LEU A 119 -20.59 -11.67 -6.59
N ARG A 120 -20.42 -12.21 -5.37
CA ARG A 120 -21.51 -12.80 -4.58
C ARG A 120 -22.63 -11.80 -4.31
N ASP A 121 -22.29 -10.57 -3.93
CA ASP A 121 -23.27 -9.52 -3.66
C ASP A 121 -24.03 -9.11 -4.92
N TRP A 122 -23.36 -9.08 -6.07
CA TRP A 122 -23.98 -8.78 -7.36
C TRP A 122 -24.97 -9.87 -7.78
N PHE A 123 -24.62 -11.15 -7.64
CA PHE A 123 -25.55 -12.25 -7.91
C PHE A 123 -26.76 -12.24 -6.95
N ARG A 124 -26.57 -11.94 -5.66
CA ARG A 124 -27.67 -11.83 -4.69
C ARG A 124 -28.63 -10.66 -4.91
N ARG A 125 -28.26 -9.65 -5.70
CA ARG A 125 -29.15 -8.54 -6.08
C ARG A 125 -29.94 -8.81 -7.35
N ARG A 126 -29.55 -9.84 -8.13
CA ARG A 126 -30.16 -10.22 -9.41
C ARG A 126 -31.21 -11.33 -9.27
N VAL A 127 -31.27 -12.01 -8.12
CA VAL A 127 -32.31 -12.96 -7.70
C VAL A 127 -33.26 -12.23 -6.77
#